data_AF-A0A2M6ZMX9-F1
#
_entry.id   AF-A0A2M6ZMX9-F1
#
_cell.length_a   1.000
_cell.length_b   1.000
_cell.length_c   1.000
_cell.angle_alpha   90.00
_cell.angle_beta   90.00
_cell.angle_gamma   90.00
#
_symmetry.space_group_name_H-M   'P 1'
#
loop_
_entity.id
_entity.type
_entity.pdbx_description
1 polymer ?
#
loop_
_entity_poly.entity_id
_entity_poly.type
_entity_poly.pdbx_seq_one_letter_code
_entity_poly.pdbx_strand_id
1 'polypeptide(L)'
;MQNQVKYEIQKLGKKAHSQLNKTDKVIASSELIAEKVSEVGHALTSGFYTIGEGLRELCFNIDAGFREVDYKLDLLGHQLDSIREILEKPLDTQARELRRRGEFAYLNNWIEEAENDLLEAEKKNYQDFLVHLMLGNIFFYHKNDLKKALDYYQKAAKYAAPQSKKHASYALVCAAIVYYKEGQVPDAYHSTKLALELLPQDWNAVYHHARYCAKMNYIEEFKQHLTKCIVNDPNYLLTADNDVELNNVKDEIIKIAEDLRDDKSRIVNNLIDKLMNIKKKAEELRVADFEPINEAIKNITNLFKRNSYLDLLIAANLAIKTKKLAINIVDDNYKKLIAEKRKYIGELYNEKDKLLYYKIEMWGCMCFIFGFIIFIVMISLRTATINWVIHPSLIIIIGIAMVILLYKMLPKLIKKNKIVKIENKIFQEKGTLKKIENFRNGIISEISR
;
A
#
# COMPACT_ATOMS: atom_id res chain seq x y z
N MET A 1 -24.28 104.35 -11.26
CA MET A 1 -24.97 103.19 -10.66
C MET A 1 -24.34 101.83 -11.01
N GLN A 2 -23.97 101.54 -12.27
CA GLN A 2 -23.39 100.23 -12.66
C GLN A 2 -22.07 99.85 -11.94
N ASN A 3 -21.18 100.81 -11.65
CA ASN A 3 -19.91 100.50 -10.97
C ASN A 3 -20.07 100.11 -9.48
N GLN A 4 -21.10 100.62 -8.81
CA GLN A 4 -21.34 100.34 -7.39
C GLN A 4 -21.96 98.95 -7.19
N VAL A 5 -22.83 98.53 -8.10
CA VAL A 5 -23.37 97.16 -8.15
C VAL A 5 -22.25 96.17 -8.45
N LYS A 6 -21.33 96.49 -9.39
CA LYS A 6 -20.19 95.63 -9.71
C LYS A 6 -19.25 95.45 -8.51
N TYR A 7 -19.03 96.51 -7.71
CA TYR A 7 -18.21 96.47 -6.51
C TYR A 7 -18.84 95.62 -5.39
N GLU A 8 -20.14 95.79 -5.11
CA GLU A 8 -20.84 94.98 -4.10
C GLU A 8 -20.92 93.50 -4.50
N ILE A 9 -21.14 93.20 -5.79
CA ILE A 9 -21.06 91.81 -6.31
C ILE A 9 -19.65 91.24 -6.14
N GLN A 10 -18.59 92.03 -6.39
CA GLN A 10 -17.21 91.57 -6.18
C GLN A 10 -16.89 91.33 -4.70
N LYS A 11 -17.41 92.19 -3.81
CA LYS A 11 -17.24 92.09 -2.36
C LYS A 11 -18.00 90.90 -1.77
N LEU A 12 -19.24 90.67 -2.22
CA LEU A 12 -20.03 89.47 -1.91
C LEU A 12 -19.36 88.21 -2.45
N GLY A 13 -18.83 88.24 -3.67
CA GLY A 13 -18.06 87.15 -4.26
C GLY A 13 -16.82 86.81 -3.41
N LYS A 14 -16.07 87.81 -2.95
CA LYS A 14 -14.92 87.60 -2.05
C LYS A 14 -15.32 87.06 -0.68
N LYS A 15 -16.44 87.52 -0.09
CA LYS A 15 -16.95 86.99 1.18
C LYS A 15 -17.45 85.55 1.03
N ALA A 16 -18.19 85.25 -0.02
CA ALA A 16 -18.67 83.90 -0.33
C ALA A 16 -17.49 82.95 -0.57
N HIS A 17 -16.47 83.39 -1.33
CA HIS A 17 -15.27 82.59 -1.57
C HIS A 17 -14.44 82.38 -0.29
N SER A 18 -14.35 83.39 0.59
CA SER A 18 -13.73 83.24 1.91
C SER A 18 -14.51 82.30 2.83
N GLN A 19 -15.84 82.28 2.76
CA GLN A 19 -16.66 81.35 3.55
C GLN A 19 -16.57 79.93 2.99
N LEU A 20 -16.62 79.76 1.67
CA LEU A 20 -16.40 78.47 1.02
C LEU A 20 -15.04 77.90 1.39
N ASN A 21 -13.96 78.68 1.31
CA ASN A 21 -12.63 78.22 1.73
C ASN A 21 -12.53 77.87 3.23
N LYS A 22 -13.37 78.47 4.10
CA LYS A 22 -13.45 78.10 5.51
C LYS A 22 -14.25 76.81 5.69
N THR A 23 -15.36 76.67 4.99
CA THR A 23 -16.19 75.45 5.01
C THR A 23 -15.42 74.27 4.42
N ASP A 24 -14.68 74.45 3.33
CA ASP A 24 -13.83 73.42 2.72
C ASP A 24 -12.72 72.98 3.68
N LYS A 25 -12.12 73.91 4.44
CA LYS A 25 -11.15 73.56 5.49
C LYS A 25 -11.79 72.79 6.65
N VAL A 26 -13.02 73.14 7.03
CA VAL A 26 -13.77 72.42 8.08
C VAL A 26 -14.16 71.04 7.59
N ILE A 27 -14.66 70.90 6.36
CA ILE A 27 -14.98 69.63 5.72
C ILE A 27 -13.73 68.75 5.66
N ALA A 28 -12.62 69.26 5.14
CA ALA A 28 -11.34 68.54 5.09
C ALA A 28 -10.83 68.13 6.48
N SER A 29 -11.00 68.99 7.50
CA SER A 29 -10.64 68.63 8.88
C SER A 29 -11.57 67.57 9.49
N SER A 30 -12.86 67.60 9.15
CA SER A 30 -13.84 66.61 9.62
C SER A 30 -13.64 65.26 8.94
N GLU A 31 -13.25 65.25 7.66
CA GLU A 31 -12.86 64.05 6.92
C GLU A 31 -11.57 63.45 7.53
N LEU A 32 -10.58 64.28 7.84
CA LEU A 32 -9.35 63.83 8.52
C LEU A 32 -9.63 63.27 9.93
N ILE A 33 -10.54 63.89 10.70
CA ILE A 33 -10.95 63.37 12.01
C ILE A 33 -11.68 62.05 11.86
N ALA A 34 -12.60 61.93 10.91
CA ALA A 34 -13.31 60.69 10.64
C ALA A 34 -12.34 59.56 10.22
N GLU A 35 -11.34 59.88 9.38
CA GLU A 35 -10.27 58.96 9.00
C GLU A 35 -9.46 58.51 10.22
N LYS A 36 -9.01 59.45 11.07
CA LYS A 36 -8.25 59.12 12.29
C LYS A 36 -9.06 58.34 13.33
N VAL A 37 -10.34 58.64 13.48
CA VAL A 37 -11.25 57.86 14.33
C VAL A 37 -11.46 56.46 13.76
N SER A 38 -11.54 56.32 12.43
CA SER A 38 -11.61 55.00 11.77
C SER A 38 -10.32 54.20 11.97
N GLU A 39 -9.14 54.82 11.83
CA GLU A 39 -7.84 54.20 12.11
C GLU A 39 -7.74 53.70 13.56
N VAL A 40 -8.14 54.53 14.53
CA VAL A 40 -8.18 54.14 15.95
C VAL A 40 -9.18 53.01 16.19
N GLY A 41 -10.35 53.06 15.56
CA GLY A 41 -11.35 51.99 15.61
C GLY A 41 -10.81 50.66 15.09
N HIS A 42 -10.09 50.68 13.96
CA HIS A 42 -9.42 49.49 13.42
C HIS A 42 -8.29 49.00 14.33
N ALA A 43 -7.46 49.89 14.86
CA ALA A 43 -6.38 49.54 15.77
C ALA A 43 -6.90 48.90 17.08
N LEU A 44 -7.97 49.44 17.66
CA LEU A 44 -8.62 48.87 18.84
C LEU A 44 -9.27 47.52 18.53
N THR A 45 -9.98 47.41 17.41
CA THR A 45 -10.59 46.13 16.99
C THR A 45 -9.52 45.06 16.78
N SER A 46 -8.41 45.41 16.14
CA SER A 46 -7.26 44.53 15.95
C SER A 46 -6.59 44.17 17.28
N GLY A 47 -6.43 45.14 18.20
CA GLY A 47 -5.88 44.89 19.53
C GLY A 47 -6.73 43.93 20.35
N PHE A 48 -8.05 44.13 20.39
CA PHE A 48 -8.98 43.22 21.06
C PHE A 48 -9.02 41.84 20.42
N TYR A 49 -8.93 41.76 19.10
CA TYR A 49 -8.82 40.47 18.40
C TYR A 49 -7.55 39.71 18.83
N THR A 50 -6.39 40.38 18.84
CA THR A 50 -5.12 39.78 19.28
C THR A 50 -5.15 39.33 20.74
N ILE A 51 -5.76 40.12 21.63
CA ILE A 51 -5.96 39.72 23.04
C ILE A 51 -6.89 38.50 23.13
N GLY A 52 -7.98 38.49 22.34
CA GLY A 52 -8.91 37.36 22.27
C GLY A 52 -8.24 36.07 21.80
N GLU A 53 -7.37 36.14 20.78
CA GLU A 53 -6.57 35.01 20.33
C GLU A 53 -5.57 34.55 21.40
N GLY A 54 -4.83 35.48 22.02
CA GLY A 54 -3.88 35.15 23.09
C GLY A 54 -4.54 34.51 24.32
N LEU A 55 -5.74 34.97 24.71
CA LEU A 55 -6.52 34.35 25.79
C LEU A 55 -7.01 32.95 25.41
N ARG A 56 -7.44 32.75 24.15
CA ARG A 56 -7.88 31.43 23.68
C ARG A 56 -6.71 30.44 23.64
N GLU A 57 -5.54 30.89 23.19
CA GLU A 57 -4.31 30.08 23.19
C GLU A 57 -3.88 29.73 24.63
N LEU A 58 -3.97 30.70 25.57
CA LEU A 58 -3.70 30.44 26.97
C LEU A 58 -4.67 29.40 27.58
N CYS A 59 -5.98 29.55 27.34
CA CYS A 59 -6.98 28.57 27.78
C CYS A 59 -6.69 27.19 27.19
N PHE A 60 -6.36 27.11 25.90
CA PHE A 60 -6.00 25.84 25.25
C PHE A 60 -4.77 25.19 25.90
N ASN A 61 -3.73 25.98 26.20
CA ASN A 61 -2.51 25.49 26.83
C ASN A 61 -2.76 25.03 28.28
N ILE A 62 -3.61 25.74 29.02
CA ILE A 62 -4.01 25.35 30.38
C ILE A 62 -4.80 24.03 30.34
N ASP A 63 -5.79 23.91 29.44
CA ASP A 63 -6.58 22.68 29.28
C ASP A 63 -5.73 21.50 28.81
N ALA A 64 -4.71 21.74 28.00
CA ALA A 64 -3.74 20.71 27.62
C ALA A 64 -2.89 20.29 28.83
N GLY A 65 -2.43 21.25 29.63
CA GLY A 65 -1.67 20.98 30.86
C GLY A 65 -2.46 20.17 31.88
N PHE A 66 -3.73 20.51 32.14
CA PHE A 66 -4.57 19.73 33.05
C PHE A 66 -4.84 18.31 32.55
N ARG A 67 -5.05 18.12 31.23
CA ARG A 67 -5.19 16.78 30.66
C ARG A 67 -3.93 15.93 30.81
N GLU A 68 -2.75 16.53 30.72
CA GLU A 68 -1.49 15.82 30.98
C GLU A 68 -1.36 15.42 32.47
N VAL A 69 -1.78 16.30 33.38
CA VAL A 69 -1.80 16.01 34.83
C VAL A 69 -2.78 14.89 35.16
N ASP A 70 -4.01 14.95 34.65
CA ASP A 70 -5.03 13.91 34.83
C ASP A 70 -4.51 12.56 34.33
N TYR A 71 -3.93 12.54 33.12
CA TYR A 71 -3.32 11.32 32.56
C TYR A 71 -2.22 10.76 33.46
N LYS A 72 -1.36 11.61 34.02
CA LYS A 72 -0.29 11.20 34.95
C LYS A 72 -0.85 10.67 36.28
N LEU A 73 -1.92 11.27 36.80
CA LEU A 73 -2.57 10.80 38.03
C LEU A 73 -3.25 9.44 37.82
N ASP A 74 -3.92 9.24 36.69
CA ASP A 74 -4.49 7.93 36.32
C ASP A 74 -3.40 6.85 36.20
N LEU A 75 -2.26 7.18 35.57
CA LEU A 75 -1.12 6.28 35.48
C LEU A 75 -0.57 5.90 36.86
N LEU A 76 -0.45 6.87 37.78
CA LEU A 76 -0.03 6.62 39.17
C LEU A 76 -1.05 5.74 39.93
N GLY A 77 -2.35 5.95 39.71
CA GLY A 77 -3.40 5.11 40.28
C GLY A 77 -3.24 3.65 39.88
N HIS A 78 -3.02 3.38 38.58
CA HIS A 78 -2.76 2.03 38.08
C HIS A 78 -1.48 1.40 38.65
N GLN A 79 -0.42 2.20 38.84
CA GLN A 79 0.81 1.71 39.48
C GLN A 79 0.59 1.31 40.94
N LEU A 80 -0.17 2.11 41.70
CA LEU A 80 -0.49 1.81 43.10
C LEU A 80 -1.38 0.58 43.23
N ASP A 81 -2.38 0.40 42.35
CA ASP A 81 -3.20 -0.81 42.34
C ASP A 81 -2.37 -2.07 42.03
N SER A 82 -1.39 -1.98 41.12
CA SER A 82 -0.46 -3.07 40.83
C SER A 82 0.44 -3.42 42.03
N ILE A 83 0.97 -2.40 42.72
CA ILE A 83 1.74 -2.60 43.96
C ILE A 83 0.85 -3.24 45.04
N ARG A 84 -0.38 -2.76 45.21
CA ARG A 84 -1.33 -3.33 46.17
C ARG A 84 -1.59 -4.80 45.85
N GLU A 85 -1.85 -5.15 44.59
CA GLU A 85 -2.06 -6.55 44.19
C GLU A 85 -0.85 -7.44 44.51
N ILE A 86 0.36 -6.95 44.28
CA ILE A 86 1.61 -7.67 44.61
C ILE A 86 1.73 -7.89 46.13
N LEU A 87 1.38 -6.88 46.94
CA LEU A 87 1.45 -6.94 48.40
C LEU A 87 0.34 -7.80 49.02
N GLU A 88 -0.83 -7.88 48.39
CA GLU A 88 -1.95 -8.72 48.82
C GLU A 88 -1.67 -10.22 48.63
N LYS A 89 -0.71 -10.59 47.77
CA LYS A 89 -0.33 -11.98 47.47
C LYS A 89 1.15 -12.25 47.77
N PRO A 90 1.61 -12.12 49.04
CA PRO A 90 3.03 -12.20 49.39
C PRO A 90 3.65 -13.58 49.08
N LEU A 91 2.87 -14.65 49.16
CA LEU A 91 3.34 -16.00 48.81
C LEU A 91 3.59 -16.14 47.30
N ASP A 92 2.71 -15.61 46.46
CA ASP A 92 2.88 -15.63 45.00
C ASP A 92 4.11 -14.83 44.58
N THR A 93 4.32 -13.67 45.22
CA THR A 93 5.49 -12.83 44.96
C THR A 93 6.79 -13.54 45.36
N GLN A 94 6.84 -14.18 46.53
CA GLN A 94 8.01 -14.97 46.95
C GLN A 94 8.26 -16.17 46.03
N ALA A 95 7.21 -16.90 45.63
CA ALA A 95 7.33 -18.02 44.71
C ALA A 95 7.87 -17.59 43.35
N ARG A 96 7.39 -16.46 42.80
CA ARG A 96 7.89 -15.90 41.54
C ARG A 96 9.36 -15.49 41.60
N GLU A 97 9.80 -14.92 42.72
CA GLU A 97 11.19 -14.53 42.89
C GLU A 97 12.11 -15.75 42.99
N LEU A 98 11.72 -16.76 43.76
CA LEU A 98 12.44 -18.03 43.80
C LEU A 98 12.49 -18.71 42.44
N ARG A 99 11.39 -18.72 41.69
CA ARG A 99 11.37 -19.23 40.30
C ARG A 99 12.35 -18.48 39.41
N ARG A 100 12.39 -17.15 39.46
CA ARG A 100 13.34 -16.33 38.66
C ARG A 100 14.78 -16.64 39.01
N ARG A 101 15.10 -16.78 40.29
CA ARG A 101 16.44 -17.18 40.74
C ARG A 101 16.79 -18.60 40.26
N GLY A 102 15.85 -19.53 40.37
CA GLY A 102 16.01 -20.89 39.87
C GLY A 102 16.22 -20.95 38.35
N GLU A 103 15.50 -20.14 37.58
CA GLU A 103 15.68 -19.97 36.13
C GLU A 103 17.05 -19.39 35.79
N PHE A 104 17.46 -18.35 36.51
CA PHE A 104 18.79 -17.77 36.35
C PHE A 104 19.89 -18.82 36.64
N ALA A 105 19.76 -19.59 37.72
CA ALA A 105 20.73 -20.62 38.07
C ALA A 105 20.75 -21.76 37.02
N TYR A 106 19.59 -22.19 36.52
CA TYR A 106 19.48 -23.20 35.46
C TYR A 106 20.20 -22.76 34.17
N LEU A 107 19.98 -21.53 33.73
CA LEU A 107 20.64 -20.97 32.53
C LEU A 107 22.15 -20.83 32.68
N ASN A 108 22.66 -20.69 33.90
CA ASN A 108 24.09 -20.67 34.23
C ASN A 108 24.65 -22.06 34.58
N ASN A 109 23.87 -23.13 34.38
CA ASN A 109 24.24 -24.52 34.67
C ASN A 109 24.59 -24.78 36.16
N TRP A 110 24.02 -24.00 37.08
CA TRP A 110 24.06 -24.19 38.53
C TRP A 110 22.86 -25.03 38.97
N ILE A 111 22.90 -26.33 38.62
CA ILE A 111 21.73 -27.21 38.65
C ILE A 111 21.21 -27.48 40.06
N GLU A 112 22.10 -27.57 41.05
CA GLU A 112 21.71 -27.82 42.45
C GLU A 112 21.02 -26.59 43.05
N GLU A 113 21.54 -25.39 42.78
CA GLU A 113 20.94 -24.12 43.19
C GLU A 113 19.59 -23.90 42.49
N ALA A 114 19.51 -24.21 41.19
CA ALA A 114 18.28 -24.13 40.42
C ALA A 114 17.17 -25.02 41.02
N GLU A 115 17.50 -26.28 41.30
CA GLU A 115 16.56 -27.23 41.90
C GLU A 115 16.12 -26.77 43.30
N ASN A 116 17.06 -26.34 44.14
CA ASN A 116 16.74 -25.89 45.50
C ASN A 116 15.77 -24.70 45.49
N ASP A 117 16.04 -23.68 44.67
CA ASP A 117 15.18 -22.51 44.55
C ASP A 117 13.80 -22.87 43.95
N LEU A 118 13.76 -23.78 42.95
CA LEU A 118 12.51 -24.23 42.34
C LEU A 118 11.66 -25.12 43.27
N LEU A 119 12.27 -26.00 44.06
CA LEU A 119 11.56 -26.79 45.08
C LEU A 119 10.97 -25.90 46.17
N GLU A 120 11.68 -24.84 46.57
CA GLU A 120 11.16 -23.87 47.53
C GLU A 120 10.04 -23.01 46.90
N ALA A 121 10.14 -22.69 45.60
CA ALA A 121 9.07 -22.03 44.87
C ALA A 121 7.81 -22.91 44.80
N GLU A 122 7.94 -24.22 44.53
CA GLU A 122 6.83 -25.19 44.50
C GLU A 122 6.08 -25.22 45.84
N LYS A 123 6.80 -25.24 46.97
CA LYS A 123 6.19 -25.23 48.31
C LYS A 123 5.33 -23.99 48.55
N LYS A 124 5.75 -22.83 48.02
CA LYS A 124 5.03 -21.56 48.18
C LYS A 124 3.89 -21.39 47.18
N ASN A 125 4.03 -21.95 45.99
CA ASN A 125 2.99 -21.97 44.97
C ASN A 125 3.00 -23.29 44.19
N TYR A 126 2.25 -24.27 44.70
CA TYR A 126 2.17 -25.60 44.11
C TYR A 126 1.45 -25.64 42.75
N GLN A 127 0.80 -24.55 42.33
CA GLN A 127 0.07 -24.43 41.07
C GLN A 127 0.91 -23.81 39.95
N ASP A 128 2.13 -23.34 40.23
CA ASP A 128 3.01 -22.75 39.22
C ASP A 128 3.54 -23.83 38.27
N PHE A 129 2.84 -24.03 37.15
CA PHE A 129 3.18 -25.03 36.15
C PHE A 129 4.54 -24.81 35.49
N LEU A 130 5.10 -23.58 35.51
CA LEU A 130 6.44 -23.33 34.98
C LEU A 130 7.51 -23.88 35.91
N VAL A 131 7.32 -23.78 37.23
CA VAL A 131 8.21 -24.42 38.21
C VAL A 131 8.24 -25.92 37.99
N HIS A 132 7.06 -26.55 37.85
CA HIS A 132 6.94 -27.98 37.55
C HIS A 132 7.64 -28.36 36.24
N LEU A 133 7.48 -27.58 35.18
CA LEU A 133 8.13 -27.84 33.88
C LEU A 133 9.66 -27.80 34.00
N MET A 134 10.20 -26.81 34.72
CA MET A 134 11.63 -26.67 34.94
C MET A 134 12.21 -27.78 35.81
N LEU A 135 11.52 -28.16 36.90
CA LEU A 135 11.90 -29.32 37.70
C LEU A 135 11.89 -30.59 36.86
N GLY A 136 10.87 -30.79 36.02
CA GLY A 136 10.80 -31.88 35.04
C GLY A 136 12.04 -31.92 34.13
N ASN A 137 12.44 -30.78 33.58
CA ASN A 137 13.64 -30.65 32.75
C ASN A 137 14.93 -30.99 33.52
N ILE A 138 15.08 -30.52 34.76
CA ILE A 138 16.24 -30.83 35.62
C ILE A 138 16.32 -32.34 35.85
N PHE A 139 15.22 -32.98 36.26
CA PHE A 139 15.22 -34.41 36.53
C PHE A 139 15.46 -35.24 35.26
N PHE A 140 14.93 -34.79 34.11
CA PHE A 140 15.10 -35.49 32.84
C PHE A 140 16.52 -35.37 32.27
N TYR A 141 17.02 -34.15 32.08
CA TYR A 141 18.28 -33.90 31.36
C TYR A 141 19.53 -33.98 32.24
N HIS A 142 19.43 -33.59 33.51
CA HIS A 142 20.61 -33.46 34.37
C HIS A 142 20.76 -34.59 35.40
N LYS A 143 19.63 -35.12 35.91
CA LYS A 143 19.65 -36.20 36.91
C LYS A 143 19.32 -37.58 36.37
N ASN A 144 18.78 -37.66 35.15
CA ASN A 144 18.32 -38.90 34.53
C ASN A 144 17.33 -39.70 35.43
N ASP A 145 16.52 -39.00 36.23
CA ASP A 145 15.45 -39.58 37.06
C ASP A 145 14.12 -39.44 36.30
N LEU A 146 13.88 -40.41 35.41
CA LEU A 146 12.72 -40.41 34.51
C LEU A 146 11.39 -40.38 35.28
N LYS A 147 11.29 -41.12 36.39
CA LYS A 147 10.08 -41.20 37.19
C LYS A 147 9.71 -39.85 37.80
N LYS A 148 10.68 -39.12 38.38
CA LYS A 148 10.42 -37.77 38.90
C LYS A 148 10.13 -36.79 37.78
N ALA A 149 10.85 -36.87 36.67
CA ALA A 149 10.59 -36.01 35.52
C ALA A 149 9.14 -36.16 35.02
N LEU A 150 8.65 -37.40 34.93
CA LEU A 150 7.27 -37.69 34.54
C LEU A 150 6.25 -37.09 35.51
N ASP A 151 6.43 -37.27 36.82
CA ASP A 151 5.54 -36.69 37.84
C ASP A 151 5.44 -35.17 37.69
N TYR A 152 6.58 -34.49 37.53
CA TYR A 152 6.62 -33.05 37.33
C TYR A 152 6.00 -32.59 36.00
N TYR A 153 6.26 -33.28 34.89
CA TYR A 153 5.60 -32.95 33.62
C TYR A 153 4.08 -33.16 33.67
N GLN A 154 3.59 -34.20 34.35
CA GLN A 154 2.16 -34.42 34.56
C GLN A 154 1.53 -33.34 35.45
N LYS A 155 2.20 -32.92 36.53
CA LYS A 155 1.78 -31.78 37.35
C LYS A 155 1.73 -30.49 36.53
N ALA A 156 2.77 -30.24 35.73
CA ALA A 156 2.82 -29.08 34.83
C ALA A 156 1.63 -29.08 33.86
N ALA A 157 1.35 -30.22 33.20
CA ALA A 157 0.20 -30.35 32.30
C ALA A 157 -1.13 -30.09 33.02
N LYS A 158 -1.33 -30.69 34.20
CA LYS A 158 -2.54 -30.55 35.03
C LYS A 158 -2.81 -29.09 35.41
N TYR A 159 -1.80 -28.40 35.94
CA TYR A 159 -1.96 -27.01 36.42
C TYR A 159 -1.95 -25.98 35.27
N ALA A 160 -1.29 -26.28 34.15
CA ALA A 160 -1.32 -25.45 32.96
C ALA A 160 -2.63 -25.55 32.18
N ALA A 161 -3.32 -26.69 32.17
CA ALA A 161 -4.53 -26.91 31.37
C ALA A 161 -5.61 -25.80 31.49
N PRO A 162 -5.97 -25.32 32.70
CA PRO A 162 -6.97 -24.24 32.82
C PRO A 162 -6.44 -22.84 32.46
N GLN A 163 -5.12 -22.64 32.41
CA GLN A 163 -4.51 -21.30 32.28
C GLN A 163 -3.86 -21.08 30.90
N SER A 164 -3.28 -22.13 30.32
CA SER A 164 -2.49 -22.08 29.10
C SER A 164 -2.43 -23.44 28.43
N LYS A 165 -3.30 -23.64 27.42
CA LYS A 165 -3.28 -24.84 26.55
C LYS A 165 -1.93 -25.12 25.90
N LYS A 166 -1.17 -24.07 25.55
CA LYS A 166 0.18 -24.19 24.95
C LYS A 166 1.17 -24.90 25.89
N HIS A 167 1.34 -24.38 27.11
CA HIS A 167 2.22 -25.01 28.11
C HIS A 167 1.72 -26.39 28.54
N ALA A 168 0.41 -26.60 28.62
CA ALA A 168 -0.15 -27.93 28.90
C ALA A 168 0.17 -28.94 27.79
N SER A 169 -0.01 -28.57 26.51
CA SER A 169 0.41 -29.36 25.34
C SER A 169 1.90 -29.69 25.40
N TYR A 170 2.74 -28.68 25.63
CA TYR A 170 4.19 -28.86 25.74
C TYR A 170 4.58 -29.85 26.86
N ALA A 171 4.01 -29.69 28.06
CA ALA A 171 4.25 -30.59 29.18
C ALA A 171 3.80 -32.04 28.89
N LEU A 172 2.69 -32.23 28.19
CA LEU A 172 2.23 -33.55 27.74
C LEU A 172 3.16 -34.18 26.70
N VAL A 173 3.77 -33.39 25.81
CA VAL A 173 4.81 -33.87 24.89
C VAL A 173 6.06 -34.29 25.65
N CYS A 174 6.51 -33.48 26.64
CA CYS A 174 7.62 -33.86 27.52
C CYS A 174 7.33 -35.16 28.28
N ALA A 175 6.13 -35.32 28.85
CA ALA A 175 5.70 -36.56 29.50
C ALA A 175 5.72 -37.75 28.51
N ALA A 176 5.26 -37.55 27.28
CA ALA A 176 5.29 -38.59 26.25
C ALA A 176 6.71 -39.05 25.91
N ILE A 177 7.68 -38.12 25.86
CA ILE A 177 9.09 -38.44 25.66
C ILE A 177 9.61 -39.32 26.81
N VAL A 178 9.24 -39.01 28.05
CA VAL A 178 9.60 -39.84 29.22
C VAL A 178 8.99 -41.23 29.13
N TYR A 179 7.68 -41.32 28.89
CA TYR A 179 6.99 -42.60 28.69
C TYR A 179 7.67 -43.46 27.64
N TYR A 180 8.01 -42.86 26.50
CA TYR A 180 8.70 -43.56 25.43
C TYR A 180 10.10 -44.04 25.85
N LYS A 181 10.88 -43.23 26.59
CA LYS A 181 12.19 -43.63 27.13
C LYS A 181 12.11 -44.78 28.13
N GLU A 182 11.01 -44.88 28.88
CA GLU A 182 10.72 -46.00 29.78
C GLU A 182 10.15 -47.24 29.05
N GLY A 183 9.99 -47.20 27.73
CA GLY A 183 9.41 -48.29 26.93
C GLY A 183 7.89 -48.35 26.93
N GLN A 184 7.21 -47.36 27.54
CA GLN A 184 5.76 -47.25 27.64
C GLN A 184 5.18 -46.52 26.42
N VAL A 185 5.33 -47.12 25.24
CA VAL A 185 4.88 -46.52 23.95
C VAL A 185 3.37 -46.21 23.92
N PRO A 186 2.46 -47.05 24.45
CA PRO A 186 1.02 -46.73 24.47
C PRO A 186 0.71 -45.45 25.26
N ASP A 187 1.37 -45.22 26.38
CA ASP A 187 1.19 -44.03 27.21
C ASP A 187 1.77 -42.78 26.53
N ALA A 188 2.90 -42.92 25.81
CA ALA A 188 3.45 -41.85 24.97
C ALA A 188 2.48 -41.44 23.84
N TYR A 189 1.86 -42.42 23.18
CA TYR A 189 0.82 -42.18 22.19
C TYR A 189 -0.39 -41.44 22.81
N HIS A 190 -0.88 -41.89 23.97
CA HIS A 190 -2.02 -41.26 24.63
C HIS A 190 -1.71 -39.82 25.08
N SER A 191 -0.53 -39.59 25.67
CA SER A 191 -0.11 -38.27 26.13
C SER A 191 0.00 -37.26 24.98
N THR A 192 0.58 -37.66 23.84
CA THR A 192 0.61 -36.80 22.64
C THR A 192 -0.77 -36.57 22.03
N LYS A 193 -1.67 -37.58 22.08
CA LYS A 193 -3.06 -37.40 21.64
C LYS A 193 -3.79 -36.34 22.47
N LEU A 194 -3.64 -36.38 23.79
CA LEU A 194 -4.18 -35.34 24.69
C LEU A 194 -3.57 -33.95 24.39
N ALA A 195 -2.27 -33.90 24.05
CA ALA A 195 -1.63 -32.65 23.64
C ALA A 195 -2.29 -32.07 22.37
N LEU A 196 -2.61 -32.93 21.39
CA LEU A 196 -3.31 -32.54 20.17
C LEU A 196 -4.76 -32.11 20.40
N GLU A 197 -5.46 -32.71 21.37
CA GLU A 197 -6.80 -32.28 21.77
C GLU A 197 -6.78 -30.86 22.38
N LEU A 198 -5.71 -30.50 23.10
CA LEU A 198 -5.53 -29.15 23.63
C LEU A 198 -5.13 -28.14 22.56
N LEU A 199 -4.19 -28.51 21.68
CA LEU A 199 -3.64 -27.62 20.65
C LEU A 199 -3.38 -28.36 19.33
N PRO A 200 -4.40 -28.47 18.44
CA PRO A 200 -4.30 -29.26 17.20
C PRO A 200 -3.24 -28.80 16.19
N GLN A 201 -2.71 -27.58 16.34
CA GLN A 201 -1.72 -26.96 15.45
C GLN A 201 -0.33 -26.86 16.09
N ASP A 202 -0.09 -27.54 17.21
CA ASP A 202 1.25 -27.67 17.79
C ASP A 202 2.06 -28.68 16.96
N TRP A 203 2.79 -28.20 15.95
CA TRP A 203 3.53 -29.07 15.02
C TRP A 203 4.56 -29.96 15.70
N ASN A 204 5.08 -29.54 16.85
CA ASN A 204 5.96 -30.39 17.66
C ASN A 204 5.18 -31.57 18.26
N ALA A 205 4.02 -31.31 18.85
CA ALA A 205 3.12 -32.36 19.34
C ALA A 205 2.64 -33.29 18.21
N VAL A 206 2.29 -32.73 17.04
CA VAL A 206 1.85 -33.50 15.86
C VAL A 206 2.96 -34.42 15.37
N TYR A 207 4.20 -33.94 15.33
CA TYR A 207 5.36 -34.75 14.94
C TYR A 207 5.63 -35.89 15.92
N HIS A 208 5.66 -35.60 17.23
CA HIS A 208 5.81 -36.64 18.25
C HIS A 208 4.67 -37.66 18.22
N HIS A 209 3.43 -37.20 18.01
CA HIS A 209 2.29 -38.09 17.84
C HIS A 209 2.47 -39.03 16.64
N ALA A 210 2.85 -38.49 15.48
CA ALA A 210 3.17 -39.29 14.30
C ALA A 210 4.26 -40.33 14.61
N ARG A 211 5.33 -39.93 15.31
CA ARG A 211 6.40 -40.84 15.72
C ARG A 211 5.88 -42.02 16.54
N TYR A 212 4.98 -41.76 17.49
CA TYR A 212 4.39 -42.83 18.30
C TYR A 212 3.33 -43.65 17.54
N CYS A 213 2.59 -43.07 16.59
CA CYS A 213 1.76 -43.84 15.65
C CYS A 213 2.61 -44.88 14.87
N ALA A 214 3.78 -44.47 14.35
CA ALA A 214 4.69 -45.37 13.64
C ALA A 214 5.20 -46.52 14.52
N LYS A 215 5.49 -46.24 15.79
CA LYS A 215 5.90 -47.27 16.77
C LYS A 215 4.78 -48.23 17.14
N MET A 216 3.54 -47.74 17.16
CA MET A 216 2.33 -48.54 17.41
C MET A 216 1.80 -49.24 16.14
N ASN A 217 2.50 -49.12 15.00
CA ASN A 217 2.08 -49.64 13.70
C ASN A 217 0.75 -49.05 13.18
N TYR A 218 0.41 -47.82 13.59
CA TYR A 218 -0.73 -47.05 13.08
C TYR A 218 -0.29 -46.22 11.86
N ILE A 219 0.00 -46.92 10.77
CA ILE A 219 0.66 -46.35 9.58
C ILE A 219 -0.14 -45.21 8.93
N GLU A 220 -1.47 -45.33 8.85
CA GLU A 220 -2.31 -44.31 8.21
C GLU A 220 -2.40 -43.02 9.03
N GLU A 221 -2.50 -43.12 10.37
CA GLU A 221 -2.42 -41.95 11.26
C GLU A 221 -1.04 -41.29 11.17
N PHE A 222 0.03 -42.09 11.17
CA PHE A 222 1.40 -41.61 10.98
C PHE A 222 1.53 -40.78 9.70
N LYS A 223 1.09 -41.31 8.54
CA LYS A 223 1.13 -40.61 7.26
C LYS A 223 0.39 -39.29 7.32
N GLN A 224 -0.83 -39.31 7.86
CA GLN A 224 -1.67 -38.12 7.94
C GLN A 224 -1.00 -37.02 8.77
N HIS A 225 -0.51 -37.36 9.96
CA HIS A 225 0.10 -36.39 10.87
C HIS A 225 1.47 -35.91 10.38
N LEU A 226 2.33 -36.79 9.87
CA LEU A 226 3.62 -36.40 9.33
C LEU A 226 3.47 -35.52 8.08
N THR A 227 2.52 -35.84 7.19
CA THR A 227 2.22 -34.98 6.02
C THR A 227 1.81 -33.58 6.46
N LYS A 228 0.94 -33.46 7.48
CA LYS A 228 0.57 -32.16 8.04
C LYS A 228 1.79 -31.40 8.57
N CYS A 229 2.72 -32.06 9.27
CA CYS A 229 3.95 -31.41 9.73
C CYS A 229 4.79 -30.90 8.55
N ILE A 230 5.06 -31.74 7.55
CA ILE A 230 5.93 -31.39 6.40
C ILE A 230 5.34 -30.26 5.55
N VAL A 231 4.01 -30.22 5.41
CA VAL A 231 3.33 -29.14 4.66
C VAL A 231 3.48 -27.79 5.38
N ASN A 232 3.47 -27.78 6.72
CA ASN A 232 3.59 -26.55 7.51
C ASN A 232 5.05 -26.12 7.72
N ASP A 233 5.95 -27.05 8.02
CA ASP A 233 7.38 -26.83 8.07
C ASP A 233 8.12 -27.98 7.36
N PRO A 234 8.67 -27.73 6.16
CA PRO A 234 9.40 -28.73 5.38
C PRO A 234 10.62 -29.33 6.09
N ASN A 235 11.15 -28.68 7.13
CA ASN A 235 12.26 -29.23 7.90
C ASN A 235 11.90 -30.54 8.60
N TYR A 236 10.61 -30.77 8.90
CA TYR A 236 10.16 -32.05 9.46
C TYR A 236 10.40 -33.24 8.52
N LEU A 237 10.52 -33.02 7.21
CA LEU A 237 10.91 -34.10 6.30
C LEU A 237 12.35 -34.54 6.58
N LEU A 238 13.28 -33.58 6.75
CA LEU A 238 14.67 -33.87 7.11
C LEU A 238 14.77 -34.46 8.52
N THR A 239 13.98 -33.95 9.46
CA THR A 239 13.93 -34.51 10.82
C THR A 239 13.45 -35.96 10.80
N ALA A 240 12.35 -36.26 10.10
CA ALA A 240 11.83 -37.62 9.96
C ALA A 240 12.80 -38.54 9.22
N ASP A 241 13.46 -38.05 8.19
CA ASP A 241 14.43 -38.83 7.41
C ASP A 241 15.65 -39.25 8.26
N ASN A 242 16.10 -38.39 9.15
CA ASN A 242 17.25 -38.66 10.03
C ASN A 242 16.88 -39.31 11.38
N ASP A 243 15.58 -39.49 11.66
CA ASP A 243 15.13 -40.09 12.92
C ASP A 243 15.30 -41.61 12.88
N VAL A 244 16.32 -42.10 13.58
CA VAL A 244 16.62 -43.54 13.72
C VAL A 244 15.42 -44.33 14.26
N GLU A 245 14.55 -43.68 15.04
CA GLU A 245 13.36 -44.32 15.59
C GLU A 245 12.31 -44.63 14.51
N LEU A 246 12.36 -43.98 13.35
CA LEU A 246 11.43 -44.15 12.23
C LEU A 246 11.94 -45.11 11.14
N ASN A 247 13.05 -45.81 11.37
CA ASN A 247 13.60 -46.76 10.40
C ASN A 247 12.60 -47.84 9.93
N ASN A 248 11.65 -48.23 10.78
CA ASN A 248 10.62 -49.22 10.42
C ASN A 248 9.55 -48.69 9.43
N VAL A 249 9.45 -47.37 9.25
CA VAL A 249 8.48 -46.72 8.35
C VAL A 249 9.18 -45.86 7.29
N LYS A 250 10.46 -46.11 7.03
CA LYS A 250 11.29 -45.33 6.10
C LYS A 250 10.69 -45.27 4.68
N ASP A 251 10.17 -46.39 4.20
CA ASP A 251 9.50 -46.47 2.89
C ASP A 251 8.26 -45.58 2.82
N GLU A 252 7.52 -45.44 3.91
CA GLU A 252 6.34 -44.57 3.97
C GLU A 252 6.73 -43.09 4.02
N ILE A 253 7.85 -42.74 4.66
CA ILE A 253 8.41 -41.37 4.60
C ILE A 253 8.79 -41.01 3.17
N ILE A 254 9.45 -41.93 2.45
CA ILE A 254 9.82 -41.74 1.05
C ILE A 254 8.57 -41.51 0.20
N LYS A 255 7.53 -42.35 0.35
CA LYS A 255 6.25 -42.17 -0.37
C LYS A 255 5.60 -40.82 -0.08
N ILE A 256 5.53 -40.39 1.18
CA ILE A 256 5.01 -39.05 1.54
C ILE A 256 5.81 -37.95 0.84
N ALA A 257 7.14 -38.07 0.81
CA ALA A 257 8.00 -37.11 0.14
C ALA A 257 7.78 -37.08 -1.38
N GLU A 258 7.57 -38.24 -2.01
CA GLU A 258 7.25 -38.37 -3.43
C GLU A 258 5.88 -37.78 -3.76
N ASP A 259 4.84 -38.09 -2.99
CA ASP A 259 3.50 -37.54 -3.17
C ASP A 259 3.52 -36.01 -3.07
N LEU A 260 4.18 -35.47 -2.04
CA LEU A 260 4.33 -34.03 -1.85
C LEU A 260 5.17 -33.37 -2.96
N ARG A 261 6.22 -34.04 -3.44
CA ARG A 261 7.04 -33.59 -4.57
C ARG A 261 6.19 -33.52 -5.83
N ASP A 262 5.45 -34.56 -6.14
CA ASP A 262 4.66 -34.67 -7.36
C ASP A 262 3.51 -33.64 -7.36
N ASP A 263 2.86 -33.43 -6.21
CA ASP A 263 1.90 -32.35 -5.99
C ASP A 263 2.50 -30.96 -6.26
N LYS A 264 3.68 -30.67 -5.68
CA LYS A 264 4.36 -29.40 -5.90
C LYS A 264 4.85 -29.25 -7.34
N SER A 265 5.30 -30.32 -7.98
CA SER A 265 5.74 -30.34 -9.37
C SER A 265 4.59 -29.92 -10.30
N ARG A 266 3.38 -30.46 -10.10
CA ARG A 266 2.17 -30.04 -10.84
C ARG A 266 1.86 -28.56 -10.66
N ILE A 267 1.97 -28.03 -9.43
CA ILE A 267 1.74 -26.61 -9.14
C ILE A 267 2.78 -25.74 -9.84
N VAL A 268 4.07 -26.08 -9.75
CA VAL A 268 5.16 -25.31 -10.37
C VAL A 268 5.03 -25.32 -11.89
N ASN A 269 4.72 -26.47 -12.51
CA ASN A 269 4.49 -26.56 -13.95
C ASN A 269 3.36 -25.62 -14.41
N ASN A 270 2.20 -25.66 -13.74
CA ASN A 270 1.09 -24.76 -14.03
C ASN A 270 1.50 -23.27 -13.89
N LEU A 271 2.30 -22.94 -12.87
CA LEU A 271 2.80 -21.57 -12.69
C LEU A 271 3.80 -21.16 -13.79
N ILE A 272 4.68 -22.06 -14.22
CA ILE A 272 5.60 -21.82 -15.36
C ILE A 272 4.80 -21.59 -16.64
N ASP A 273 3.80 -22.42 -16.93
CA ASP A 273 2.94 -22.27 -18.11
C ASP A 273 2.21 -20.91 -18.10
N LYS A 274 1.66 -20.52 -16.94
CA LYS A 274 1.05 -19.19 -16.77
C LYS A 274 2.07 -18.07 -17.01
N LEU A 275 3.29 -18.16 -16.46
CA LEU A 275 4.34 -17.17 -16.67
C LEU A 275 4.76 -17.07 -18.16
N MET A 276 4.88 -18.20 -18.85
CA MET A 276 5.20 -18.25 -20.27
C MET A 276 4.10 -17.64 -21.13
N ASN A 277 2.83 -17.85 -20.78
CA ASN A 277 1.69 -17.21 -21.44
C ASN A 277 1.69 -15.67 -21.23
N ILE A 278 1.98 -15.20 -20.01
CA ILE A 278 2.10 -13.77 -19.71
C ILE A 278 3.22 -13.14 -20.55
N LYS A 279 4.39 -13.80 -20.58
CA LYS A 279 5.53 -13.37 -21.39
C LYS A 279 5.16 -13.26 -22.87
N LYS A 280 4.57 -14.32 -23.45
CA LYS A 280 4.15 -14.33 -24.85
C LYS A 280 3.17 -13.18 -25.17
N LYS A 281 2.14 -12.98 -24.35
CA LYS A 281 1.16 -11.89 -24.54
C LYS A 281 1.81 -10.50 -24.46
N ALA A 282 2.83 -10.34 -23.62
CA ALA A 282 3.53 -9.08 -23.52
C ALA A 282 4.52 -8.83 -24.67
N GLU A 283 5.17 -9.89 -25.19
CA GLU A 283 5.98 -9.84 -26.41
C GLU A 283 5.16 -9.44 -27.64
N GLU A 284 3.96 -10.00 -27.80
CA GLU A 284 3.00 -9.61 -28.87
C GLU A 284 2.68 -8.11 -28.86
N LEU A 285 2.81 -7.46 -27.71
CA LEU A 285 2.55 -6.04 -27.52
C LEU A 285 3.79 -5.17 -27.51
N ARG A 286 4.97 -5.74 -27.72
CA ARG A 286 6.26 -5.03 -27.72
C ARG A 286 6.50 -4.27 -26.42
N VAL A 287 5.99 -4.80 -25.31
CA VAL A 287 6.24 -4.25 -23.97
C VAL A 287 7.72 -4.48 -23.63
N ALA A 288 8.44 -3.41 -23.26
CA ALA A 288 9.88 -3.48 -23.07
C ALA A 288 10.29 -3.95 -21.67
N ASP A 289 11.40 -4.71 -21.66
CA ASP A 289 12.18 -5.28 -20.55
C ASP A 289 11.52 -6.41 -19.73
N PHE A 290 11.66 -7.64 -20.26
CA PHE A 290 11.31 -8.89 -19.57
C PHE A 290 12.51 -9.58 -18.94
N GLU A 291 13.68 -8.95 -18.89
CA GLU A 291 14.90 -9.61 -18.45
C GLU A 291 14.82 -10.14 -17.01
N PRO A 292 14.27 -9.37 -16.03
CA PRO A 292 14.07 -9.89 -14.68
C PRO A 292 13.15 -11.12 -14.62
N ILE A 293 12.17 -11.20 -15.52
CA ILE A 293 11.24 -12.34 -15.61
C ILE A 293 11.93 -13.54 -16.27
N ASN A 294 12.73 -13.32 -17.32
CA ASN A 294 13.50 -14.35 -18.00
C ASN A 294 14.49 -15.02 -17.03
N GLU A 295 15.23 -14.21 -16.28
CA GLU A 295 16.16 -14.69 -15.27
C GLU A 295 15.43 -15.48 -14.18
N ALA A 296 14.30 -14.97 -13.69
CA ALA A 296 13.50 -15.67 -12.70
C ALA A 296 12.93 -16.99 -13.23
N ILE A 297 12.42 -17.06 -14.47
CA ILE A 297 11.96 -18.30 -15.11
C ILE A 297 13.11 -19.30 -15.24
N LYS A 298 14.31 -18.86 -15.61
CA LYS A 298 15.51 -19.71 -15.68
C LYS A 298 15.84 -20.29 -14.31
N ASN A 299 15.80 -19.47 -13.24
CA ASN A 299 16.05 -19.92 -11.88
C ASN A 299 14.99 -20.93 -11.40
N ILE A 300 13.70 -20.66 -11.66
CA ILE A 300 12.59 -21.58 -11.36
C ILE A 300 12.79 -22.91 -12.10
N THR A 301 13.15 -22.86 -13.39
CA THR A 301 13.40 -24.06 -14.21
C THR A 301 14.58 -24.87 -13.69
N ASN A 302 15.65 -24.21 -13.22
CA ASN A 302 16.80 -24.90 -12.65
C ASN A 302 16.45 -25.61 -11.34
N LEU A 303 15.68 -24.96 -10.46
CA LEU A 303 15.16 -25.58 -9.24
C LEU A 303 14.22 -26.76 -9.57
N PHE A 304 13.32 -26.56 -10.52
CA PHE A 304 12.39 -27.59 -10.99
C PHE A 304 13.12 -28.84 -11.51
N LYS A 305 14.21 -28.67 -12.28
CA LYS A 305 15.03 -29.77 -12.81
C LYS A 305 15.70 -30.62 -11.73
N ARG A 306 16.02 -30.05 -10.56
CA ARG A 306 16.59 -30.81 -9.44
C ARG A 306 15.59 -31.80 -8.83
N ASN A 307 14.29 -31.53 -9.00
CA ASN A 307 13.19 -32.41 -8.63
C ASN A 307 13.23 -32.88 -7.16
N SER A 308 13.68 -32.03 -6.24
CA SER A 308 13.53 -32.25 -4.80
C SER A 308 12.29 -31.51 -4.29
N TYR A 309 11.61 -32.04 -3.26
CA TYR A 309 10.45 -31.37 -2.67
C TYR A 309 10.77 -29.94 -2.21
N LEU A 310 11.93 -29.74 -1.57
CA LEU A 310 12.38 -28.43 -1.10
C LEU A 310 12.67 -27.46 -2.27
N ASP A 311 13.38 -27.90 -3.31
CA ASP A 311 13.62 -27.07 -4.49
C ASP A 311 12.30 -26.68 -5.17
N LEU A 312 11.32 -27.60 -5.26
CA LEU A 312 10.01 -27.32 -5.83
C LEU A 312 9.19 -26.35 -4.97
N LEU A 313 9.30 -26.40 -3.65
CA LEU A 313 8.66 -25.45 -2.75
C LEU A 313 9.25 -24.04 -2.93
N ILE A 314 10.58 -23.94 -3.04
CA ILE A 314 11.27 -22.68 -3.35
C ILE A 314 10.87 -22.18 -4.75
N ALA A 315 10.84 -23.06 -5.74
CA ALA A 315 10.43 -22.76 -7.11
C ALA A 315 8.99 -22.23 -7.17
N ALA A 316 8.05 -22.82 -6.43
CA ALA A 316 6.66 -22.38 -6.36
C ALA A 316 6.55 -20.95 -5.76
N ASN A 317 7.25 -20.70 -4.65
CA ASN A 317 7.27 -19.38 -4.03
C ASN A 317 7.90 -18.32 -4.94
N LEU A 318 9.00 -18.67 -5.60
CA LEU A 318 9.64 -17.80 -6.58
C LEU A 318 8.71 -17.54 -7.77
N ALA A 319 8.03 -18.56 -8.29
CA ALA A 319 7.07 -18.42 -9.38
C ALA A 319 5.88 -17.51 -9.01
N ILE A 320 5.35 -17.60 -7.78
CA ILE A 320 4.30 -16.68 -7.29
C ILE A 320 4.80 -15.24 -7.23
N LYS A 321 6.02 -15.01 -6.71
CA LYS A 321 6.63 -13.67 -6.67
C LYS A 321 6.87 -13.13 -8.08
N THR A 322 7.41 -13.94 -8.97
CA THR A 322 7.63 -13.61 -10.39
C THR A 322 6.32 -13.31 -11.11
N LYS A 323 5.24 -14.05 -10.81
CA LYS A 323 3.90 -13.79 -11.36
C LYS A 323 3.44 -12.37 -10.97
N LYS A 324 3.57 -12.00 -9.70
CA LYS A 324 3.25 -10.64 -9.22
C LYS A 324 4.12 -9.56 -9.87
N LEU A 325 5.42 -9.80 -9.97
CA LEU A 325 6.35 -8.87 -10.63
C LEU A 325 5.97 -8.68 -12.10
N ALA A 326 5.65 -9.76 -12.81
CA ALA A 326 5.23 -9.71 -14.20
C ALA A 326 3.94 -8.90 -14.39
N ILE A 327 2.96 -9.03 -13.49
CA ILE A 327 1.75 -8.19 -13.50
C ILE A 327 2.13 -6.72 -13.41
N ASN A 328 3.00 -6.35 -12.46
CA ASN A 328 3.36 -4.95 -12.24
C ASN A 328 4.10 -4.36 -13.44
N ILE A 329 5.06 -5.09 -14.01
CA ILE A 329 5.81 -4.67 -15.21
C ILE A 329 4.84 -4.46 -16.38
N VAL A 330 3.94 -5.42 -16.60
CA VAL A 330 2.93 -5.33 -17.66
C VAL A 330 1.99 -4.14 -17.42
N ASP A 331 1.52 -3.96 -16.19
CA ASP A 331 0.61 -2.87 -15.82
C ASP A 331 1.24 -1.48 -16.00
N ASP A 332 2.47 -1.30 -15.57
CA ASP A 332 3.20 -0.04 -15.69
C ASP A 332 3.48 0.31 -17.15
N ASN A 333 3.84 -0.68 -17.97
CA ASN A 333 4.02 -0.47 -19.40
C ASN A 333 2.69 -0.15 -20.11
N TYR A 334 1.57 -0.75 -19.70
CA TYR A 334 0.25 -0.31 -20.21
C TYR A 334 -0.08 1.12 -19.81
N LYS A 335 0.18 1.50 -18.56
CA LYS A 335 -0.05 2.88 -18.10
C LYS A 335 0.73 3.88 -18.95
N LYS A 336 2.00 3.58 -19.25
CA LYS A 336 2.84 4.39 -20.16
C LYS A 336 2.24 4.46 -21.57
N LEU A 337 1.90 3.31 -22.17
CA LEU A 337 1.32 3.27 -23.51
C LEU A 337 -0.03 4.03 -23.60
N ILE A 338 -0.88 3.88 -22.59
CA ILE A 338 -2.15 4.60 -22.47
C ILE A 338 -1.89 6.11 -22.36
N ALA A 339 -0.91 6.53 -21.56
CA ALA A 339 -0.55 7.94 -21.42
C ALA A 339 -0.03 8.53 -22.74
N GLU A 340 0.84 7.81 -23.46
CA GLU A 340 1.34 8.21 -24.79
C GLU A 340 0.20 8.34 -25.81
N LYS A 341 -0.71 7.36 -25.85
CA LYS A 341 -1.87 7.40 -26.75
C LYS A 341 -2.82 8.54 -26.41
N ARG A 342 -3.09 8.79 -25.13
CA ARG A 342 -3.90 9.94 -24.69
C ARG A 342 -3.24 11.27 -25.07
N LYS A 343 -1.92 11.38 -24.92
CA LYS A 343 -1.14 12.55 -25.36
C LYS A 343 -1.27 12.78 -26.87
N TYR A 344 -1.06 11.74 -27.68
CA TYR A 344 -1.19 11.82 -29.14
C TYR A 344 -2.60 12.22 -29.58
N ILE A 345 -3.64 11.66 -28.96
CA ILE A 345 -5.03 12.07 -29.19
C ILE A 345 -5.22 13.55 -28.85
N GLY A 346 -4.66 14.02 -27.73
CA GLY A 346 -4.67 15.44 -27.34
C GLY A 346 -3.98 16.34 -28.37
N GLU A 347 -2.85 15.92 -28.93
CA GLU A 347 -2.15 16.63 -30.01
C GLU A 347 -3.00 16.74 -31.28
N LEU A 348 -3.71 15.67 -31.66
CA LEU A 348 -4.66 15.69 -32.79
C LEU A 348 -5.84 16.63 -32.55
N TYR A 349 -6.36 16.71 -31.32
CA TYR A 349 -7.38 17.69 -30.96
C TYR A 349 -6.85 19.13 -31.08
N ASN A 350 -5.64 19.39 -30.56
CA ASN A 350 -5.00 20.69 -30.71
C ASN A 350 -4.75 21.07 -32.18
N GLU A 351 -4.37 20.12 -33.03
CA GLU A 351 -4.21 20.33 -34.47
C GLU A 351 -5.56 20.67 -35.14
N LYS A 352 -6.62 19.94 -34.79
CA LYS A 352 -7.99 20.24 -35.23
C LYS A 352 -8.41 21.65 -34.84
N ASP A 353 -8.15 22.05 -33.60
CA ASP A 353 -8.51 23.38 -33.10
C ASP A 353 -7.69 24.47 -33.79
N LYS A 354 -6.38 24.28 -34.00
CA LYS A 354 -5.57 25.21 -34.79
C LYS A 354 -6.13 25.40 -36.20
N LEU A 355 -6.56 24.34 -36.88
CA LEU A 355 -7.22 24.45 -38.18
C LEU A 355 -8.58 25.15 -38.10
N LEU A 356 -9.30 25.03 -36.98
CA LEU A 356 -10.52 25.78 -36.72
C LEU A 356 -10.24 27.28 -36.55
N TYR A 357 -9.18 27.64 -35.81
CA TYR A 357 -8.79 29.02 -35.45
C TYR A 357 -7.92 29.76 -36.48
N TYR A 358 -7.28 29.09 -37.44
CA TYR A 358 -6.53 29.70 -38.57
C TYR A 358 -7.39 30.63 -39.47
N LYS A 359 -8.65 30.82 -39.10
CA LYS A 359 -9.69 31.66 -39.71
C LYS A 359 -9.45 33.17 -39.55
N ILE A 360 -8.45 33.65 -38.82
CA ILE A 360 -8.36 35.09 -38.53
C ILE A 360 -7.20 35.77 -39.28
N GLU A 361 -6.02 35.16 -39.36
CA GLU A 361 -4.85 35.83 -39.94
C GLU A 361 -4.79 35.77 -41.47
N MET A 362 -5.21 34.65 -42.09
CA MET A 362 -5.14 34.50 -43.56
C MET A 362 -6.09 35.47 -44.30
N TRP A 363 -7.09 36.00 -43.60
CA TRP A 363 -8.04 36.98 -44.14
C TRP A 363 -7.37 38.33 -44.41
N GLY A 364 -6.41 38.74 -43.57
CA GLY A 364 -5.67 39.99 -43.77
C GLY A 364 -4.79 39.96 -45.02
N CYS A 365 -3.99 38.90 -45.18
CA CYS A 365 -3.05 38.78 -46.31
C CYS A 365 -3.76 38.59 -47.66
N MET A 366 -4.84 37.80 -47.71
CA MET A 366 -5.61 37.59 -48.95
C MET A 366 -6.32 38.87 -49.41
N CYS A 367 -6.87 39.65 -48.48
CA CYS A 367 -7.44 40.97 -48.82
C CYS A 367 -6.37 41.92 -49.38
N PHE A 368 -5.15 41.88 -48.84
CA PHE A 368 -4.01 42.66 -49.34
C PHE A 368 -3.59 42.26 -50.75
N ILE A 369 -3.35 40.96 -51.00
CA ILE A 369 -2.95 40.44 -52.31
C ILE A 369 -4.04 40.72 -53.35
N PHE A 370 -5.30 40.55 -52.98
CA PHE A 370 -6.42 40.81 -53.89
C PHE A 370 -6.57 42.30 -54.22
N GLY A 371 -6.45 43.17 -53.20
CA GLY A 371 -6.39 44.62 -53.41
C GLY A 371 -5.25 45.01 -54.35
N PHE A 372 -4.09 44.35 -54.22
CA PHE A 372 -2.93 44.58 -55.08
C PHE A 372 -3.14 44.11 -56.53
N ILE A 373 -3.77 42.94 -56.75
CA ILE A 373 -4.08 42.44 -58.09
C ILE A 373 -5.07 43.38 -58.80
N ILE A 374 -6.12 43.83 -58.10
CA ILE A 374 -7.08 44.82 -58.64
C ILE A 374 -6.33 46.10 -59.04
N PHE A 375 -5.42 46.57 -58.18
CA PHE A 375 -4.63 47.77 -58.43
C PHE A 375 -3.74 47.63 -59.69
N ILE A 376 -3.06 46.49 -59.87
CA ILE A 376 -2.26 46.21 -61.08
C ILE A 376 -3.14 46.22 -62.33
N VAL A 377 -4.27 45.51 -62.30
CA VAL A 377 -5.20 45.44 -63.44
C VAL A 377 -5.72 46.83 -63.82
N MET A 378 -6.05 47.67 -62.82
CA MET A 378 -6.46 49.05 -63.03
C MET A 378 -5.36 49.90 -63.70
N ILE A 379 -4.09 49.73 -63.30
CA ILE A 379 -2.95 50.43 -63.92
C ILE A 379 -2.77 49.98 -65.38
N SER A 380 -2.78 48.68 -65.65
CA SER A 380 -2.60 48.13 -67.00
C SER A 380 -3.73 48.52 -67.95
N LEU A 381 -4.95 48.69 -67.45
CA LEU A 381 -6.08 49.17 -68.26
C LEU A 381 -5.97 50.67 -68.60
N ARG A 382 -5.32 51.47 -67.75
CA ARG A 382 -5.14 52.93 -68.00
C ARG A 382 -4.20 53.22 -69.17
N THR A 383 -3.27 52.32 -69.49
CA THR A 383 -2.26 52.53 -70.54
C THR A 383 -2.67 51.97 -71.90
N ALA A 384 -3.74 51.18 -71.99
CA ALA A 384 -4.21 50.58 -73.24
C ALA A 384 -5.31 51.45 -73.89
N THR A 385 -4.96 52.19 -74.94
CA THR A 385 -5.89 52.94 -75.81
C THR A 385 -6.66 51.99 -76.74
N ILE A 386 -7.55 51.16 -76.19
CA ILE A 386 -8.27 50.14 -76.95
C ILE A 386 -9.79 50.44 -76.96
N ASN A 387 -10.33 50.72 -78.15
CA ASN A 387 -11.76 50.90 -78.43
C ASN A 387 -12.48 49.55 -78.48
N TRP A 388 -12.87 48.98 -77.33
CA TRP A 388 -13.76 47.82 -77.28
C TRP A 388 -15.17 48.19 -76.80
N VAL A 389 -16.17 47.62 -77.48
CA VAL A 389 -17.62 47.76 -77.25
C VAL A 389 -18.10 46.99 -76.02
N ILE A 390 -17.25 46.14 -75.42
CA ILE A 390 -17.54 45.49 -74.14
C ILE A 390 -17.02 46.39 -73.02
N HIS A 391 -17.95 46.94 -72.25
CA HIS A 391 -17.64 47.76 -71.08
C HIS A 391 -16.68 46.98 -70.14
N PRO A 392 -15.43 47.44 -69.91
CA PRO A 392 -14.46 46.74 -69.07
C PRO A 392 -14.95 46.51 -67.63
N SER A 393 -15.96 47.27 -67.18
CA SER A 393 -16.66 47.07 -65.91
C SER A 393 -17.30 45.68 -65.78
N LEU A 394 -17.81 45.07 -66.85
CA LEU A 394 -18.52 43.79 -66.77
C LEU A 394 -17.56 42.60 -66.51
N ILE A 395 -16.39 42.62 -67.16
CA ILE A 395 -15.33 41.61 -66.96
C ILE A 395 -14.77 41.71 -65.53
N ILE A 396 -14.63 42.94 -65.02
CA ILE A 396 -14.22 43.20 -63.63
C ILE A 396 -15.25 42.63 -62.65
N ILE A 397 -16.55 42.85 -62.88
CA ILE A 397 -17.61 42.34 -62.01
C ILE A 397 -17.65 40.80 -61.98
N ILE A 398 -17.55 40.14 -63.14
CA ILE A 398 -17.54 38.68 -63.23
C ILE A 398 -16.29 38.10 -62.56
N GLY A 399 -15.12 38.71 -62.79
CA GLY A 399 -13.88 38.33 -62.13
C GLY A 399 -13.96 38.44 -60.61
N ILE A 400 -14.50 39.56 -60.10
CA ILE A 400 -14.75 39.77 -58.67
C ILE A 400 -15.72 38.72 -58.13
N ALA A 401 -16.82 38.43 -58.83
CA ALA A 401 -17.81 37.44 -58.39
C ALA A 401 -17.24 36.01 -58.34
N MET A 402 -16.49 35.58 -59.37
CA MET A 402 -15.83 34.27 -59.39
C MET A 402 -14.77 34.17 -58.30
N VAL A 403 -13.99 35.22 -58.07
CA VAL A 403 -13.00 35.23 -56.99
C VAL A 403 -13.68 35.20 -55.64
N ILE A 404 -14.76 35.95 -55.40
CA ILE A 404 -15.55 35.87 -54.15
C ILE A 404 -16.11 34.46 -53.95
N LEU A 405 -16.54 33.78 -55.01
CA LEU A 405 -17.10 32.44 -54.94
C LEU A 405 -16.02 31.38 -54.64
N LEU A 406 -14.90 31.41 -55.38
CA LEU A 406 -13.73 30.57 -55.11
C LEU A 406 -13.16 30.85 -53.72
N TYR A 407 -13.13 32.12 -53.30
CA TYR A 407 -12.73 32.58 -51.97
C TYR A 407 -13.64 32.01 -50.86
N LYS A 408 -14.96 31.98 -51.08
CA LYS A 408 -15.91 31.40 -50.11
C LYS A 408 -15.86 29.87 -50.07
N MET A 409 -15.57 29.21 -51.19
CA MET A 409 -15.70 27.75 -51.31
C MET A 409 -14.38 26.99 -51.06
N LEU A 410 -13.26 27.45 -51.62
CA LEU A 410 -11.99 26.70 -51.60
C LEU A 410 -11.44 26.48 -50.17
N PRO A 411 -11.41 27.49 -49.27
CA PRO A 411 -10.95 27.30 -47.90
C PRO A 411 -11.87 26.37 -47.11
N LYS A 412 -13.19 26.43 -47.36
CA LYS A 412 -14.17 25.54 -46.73
C LYS A 412 -13.94 24.08 -47.14
N LEU A 413 -13.67 23.83 -48.42
CA LEU A 413 -13.43 22.48 -48.94
C LEU A 413 -12.11 21.89 -48.42
N ILE A 414 -11.01 22.64 -48.51
CA ILE A 414 -9.69 22.18 -48.03
C ILE A 414 -9.71 21.93 -46.52
N LYS A 415 -10.35 22.83 -45.76
CA LYS A 415 -10.50 22.69 -44.31
C LYS A 415 -11.38 21.50 -43.93
N LYS A 416 -12.51 21.31 -44.61
CA LYS A 416 -13.40 20.17 -44.37
C LYS A 416 -12.64 18.86 -44.57
N ASN A 417 -11.88 18.73 -45.66
CA ASN A 417 -11.11 17.50 -45.92
C ASN A 417 -10.01 17.25 -44.86
N LYS A 418 -9.26 18.27 -44.43
CA LYS A 418 -8.24 18.12 -43.38
C LYS A 418 -8.84 17.78 -42.02
N ILE A 419 -9.93 18.45 -41.63
CA ILE A 419 -10.64 18.19 -40.36
C ILE A 419 -11.18 16.77 -40.33
N VAL A 420 -11.86 16.33 -41.41
CA VAL A 420 -12.40 14.96 -41.50
C VAL A 420 -11.27 13.92 -41.38
N LYS A 421 -10.10 14.18 -41.98
CA LYS A 421 -8.93 13.30 -41.85
C LYS A 421 -8.43 13.21 -40.40
N ILE A 422 -8.39 14.32 -39.66
CA ILE A 422 -7.99 14.33 -38.24
C ILE A 422 -9.05 13.65 -37.37
N GLU A 423 -10.34 13.90 -37.61
CA GLU A 423 -11.43 13.25 -36.88
C GLU A 423 -11.40 11.73 -37.05
N ASN A 424 -11.16 11.26 -38.28
CA ASN A 424 -11.00 9.84 -38.55
C ASN A 424 -9.79 9.24 -37.80
N LYS A 425 -8.66 9.96 -37.73
CA LYS A 425 -7.50 9.53 -36.92
C LYS A 425 -7.82 9.46 -35.44
N ILE A 426 -8.46 10.49 -34.88
CA ILE A 426 -8.89 10.52 -33.47
C ILE A 426 -9.81 9.34 -33.18
N PHE A 427 -10.76 9.06 -34.06
CA PHE A 427 -11.68 7.93 -33.92
C PHE A 427 -10.94 6.59 -33.92
N GLN A 428 -10.01 6.40 -34.87
CA GLN A 428 -9.17 5.20 -34.94
C GLN A 428 -8.32 5.02 -33.68
N GLU A 429 -7.66 6.07 -33.20
CA GLU A 429 -6.80 6.03 -32.01
C GLU A 429 -7.60 5.79 -30.72
N LYS A 430 -8.80 6.36 -30.59
CA LYS A 430 -9.72 6.04 -29.48
C LYS A 430 -10.14 4.57 -29.50
N GLY A 431 -10.41 4.02 -30.69
CA GLY A 431 -10.69 2.60 -30.86
C GLY A 431 -9.53 1.72 -30.40
N THR A 432 -8.31 2.08 -30.78
CA THR A 432 -7.07 1.40 -30.35
C THR A 432 -6.87 1.51 -28.84
N LEU A 433 -7.05 2.69 -28.24
CA LEU A 433 -6.92 2.91 -26.80
C LEU A 433 -7.89 2.01 -26.01
N LYS A 434 -9.16 1.93 -26.44
CA LYS A 434 -10.15 1.06 -25.80
C LYS A 434 -9.77 -0.42 -25.89
N LYS A 435 -9.19 -0.87 -27.02
CA LYS A 435 -8.66 -2.23 -27.16
C LYS A 435 -7.52 -2.50 -26.17
N ILE A 436 -6.60 -1.54 -26.01
CA ILE A 436 -5.48 -1.64 -25.06
C ILE A 436 -6.00 -1.72 -23.61
N GLU A 437 -6.95 -0.87 -23.22
CA GLU A 437 -7.54 -0.87 -21.87
C GLU A 437 -8.29 -2.18 -21.57
N ASN A 438 -9.08 -2.68 -22.52
CA ASN A 438 -9.77 -3.97 -22.37
C ASN A 438 -8.79 -5.13 -22.22
N PHE A 439 -7.72 -5.12 -23.01
CA PHE A 439 -6.70 -6.17 -22.97
C PHE A 439 -5.92 -6.15 -21.66
N ARG A 440 -5.53 -4.96 -21.16
CA ARG A 440 -4.93 -4.78 -19.83
C ARG A 440 -5.81 -5.38 -18.74
N ASN A 441 -7.11 -5.06 -18.75
CA ASN A 441 -8.06 -5.58 -17.76
C ASN A 441 -8.22 -7.11 -17.88
N GLY A 442 -8.23 -7.64 -19.10
CA GLY A 442 -8.26 -9.08 -19.35
C GLY A 442 -7.06 -9.80 -18.73
N ILE A 443 -5.85 -9.29 -18.99
CA ILE A 443 -4.61 -9.83 -18.41
C ILE A 443 -4.63 -9.75 -16.89
N ILE A 444 -4.93 -8.58 -16.30
CA ILE A 444 -4.95 -8.44 -14.84
C ILE A 444 -5.95 -9.41 -14.21
N SER A 445 -7.12 -9.60 -14.81
CA SER A 445 -8.12 -10.54 -14.32
C SER A 445 -7.67 -12.00 -14.42
N GLU A 446 -7.02 -12.39 -15.52
CA GLU A 446 -6.52 -13.75 -15.74
C GLU A 446 -5.35 -14.07 -14.81
N ILE A 447 -4.48 -13.10 -14.53
CA ILE A 447 -3.35 -13.30 -13.64
C ILE A 447 -3.75 -13.20 -12.15
N SER A 448 -4.80 -12.45 -11.82
CA SER A 448 -5.33 -12.41 -10.44
C SER A 448 -6.03 -13.71 -10.03
N ARG A 449 -6.48 -14.52 -11.00
CA ARG A 449 -6.94 -15.90 -10.82
C ARG A 449 -5.76 -16.88 -10.79
#